data_AF-A0A1J3G415-F1
#
_entry.id   AF-A0A1J3G415-F1
#
_cell.length_a   1.000
_cell.length_b   1.000
_cell.length_c   1.000
_cell.angle_alpha   90.00
_cell.angle_beta   90.00
_cell.angle_gamma   90.00
#
_symmetry.space_group_name_H-M   'P 1'
#
loop_
_entity.id
_entity.type
_entity.pdbx_description
1 polymer ?
#
loop_
_entity_poly.entity_id
_entity_poly.type
_entity_poly.pdbx_seq_one_letter_code
_entity_poly.pdbx_strand_id
1 'polypeptide(L)'
;AHLFWHLSNDDRMRMYPWLIYNIWKARNEKVYSNEDWDPNNIINHAAAEASAWARAQERQEAEDPIAEVAVELPYSGEKCQVDGAWKATECRAGLGWYTLNPNNGETLMGVCNLWRG
;
A
#
# COMPACT_ATOMS: atom_id res chain seq x y z
N ALA A 1 -9.48 7.65 6.58
CA ALA A 1 -9.13 8.89 5.84
C ALA A 1 -9.58 8.70 4.40
N HIS A 2 -10.58 9.45 3.92
CA HIS A 2 -11.09 9.30 2.55
C HIS A 2 -10.63 10.50 1.72
N LEU A 3 -9.41 10.48 1.16
CA LEU A 3 -8.78 11.61 0.45
C LEU A 3 -9.67 12.36 -0.59
N PHE A 4 -10.83 11.83 -0.95
CA PHE A 4 -11.75 12.30 -1.98
C PHE A 4 -13.21 12.50 -1.51
N TRP A 5 -13.46 12.75 -0.22
CA TRP A 5 -14.82 12.80 0.36
C TRP A 5 -15.78 13.87 -0.21
N HIS A 6 -15.28 14.85 -0.96
CA HIS A 6 -16.10 15.84 -1.68
C HIS A 6 -16.33 15.53 -3.17
N LEU A 7 -15.70 14.48 -3.71
CA LEU A 7 -15.89 14.12 -5.12
C LEU A 7 -17.23 13.38 -5.30
N SER A 8 -17.88 13.61 -6.44
CA SER A 8 -19.10 12.89 -6.83
C SER A 8 -18.85 11.38 -6.80
N ASN A 9 -19.85 10.57 -6.46
CA ASN A 9 -19.70 9.11 -6.43
C ASN A 9 -19.82 8.49 -7.84
N ASP A 10 -19.05 9.03 -8.78
CA ASP A 10 -19.01 8.68 -10.20
C ASP A 10 -17.86 7.69 -10.45
N ASP A 11 -18.05 6.71 -11.34
CA ASP A 11 -17.01 5.75 -11.70
C ASP A 11 -15.74 6.41 -12.25
N ARG A 12 -15.86 7.60 -12.84
CA ARG A 12 -14.72 8.44 -13.26
C ARG A 12 -13.82 8.83 -12.10
N MET A 13 -14.36 8.92 -10.88
CA MET A 13 -13.56 9.27 -9.70
C MET A 13 -12.61 8.16 -9.27
N ARG A 14 -12.87 6.91 -9.70
CA ARG A 14 -11.98 5.77 -9.42
C ARG A 14 -10.60 5.93 -10.03
N MET A 15 -10.43 6.79 -11.03
CA MET A 15 -9.15 7.07 -11.67
C MET A 15 -8.21 7.95 -10.82
N TYR A 16 -8.73 8.81 -9.95
CA TYR A 16 -7.88 9.81 -9.24
C TYR A 16 -6.76 9.20 -8.38
N PRO A 17 -6.99 8.12 -7.60
CA PRO A 17 -5.90 7.44 -6.90
C PRO A 17 -4.78 6.98 -7.85
N TRP A 18 -5.16 6.38 -8.98
CA TRP A 18 -4.22 5.92 -10.01
C TRP A 18 -3.49 7.08 -10.69
N LEU A 19 -4.18 8.19 -10.95
CA LEU A 19 -3.58 9.37 -11.56
C LEU A 19 -2.50 9.98 -10.65
N ILE A 20 -2.81 10.15 -9.36
CA ILE A 20 -1.84 10.68 -8.38
C ILE A 20 -0.62 9.76 -8.26
N TYR A 21 -0.86 8.44 -8.19
CA TYR A 21 0.20 7.45 -8.15
C TYR A 21 1.10 7.50 -9.40
N ASN A 22 0.51 7.61 -10.60
CA ASN A 22 1.27 7.68 -11.85
C ASN A 22 2.02 9.01 -12.04
N ILE A 23 1.47 10.14 -11.57
CA ILE A 23 2.20 11.41 -11.54
C ILE A 23 3.42 11.29 -10.62
N TRP A 24 3.26 10.66 -9.45
CA TRP A 24 4.37 10.41 -8.53
C TRP A 24 5.45 9.50 -9.17
N LYS A 25 5.05 8.41 -9.83
CA LYS A 25 5.99 7.53 -10.57
C LYS A 25 6.75 8.29 -11.66
N ALA A 26 6.04 9.00 -12.53
CA ALA A 26 6.64 9.78 -13.62
C ALA A 26 7.61 10.84 -13.11
N ARG A 27 7.28 11.53 -12.01
CA ARG A 27 8.19 12.48 -11.37
C ARG A 27 9.47 11.78 -10.86
N ASN A 28 9.34 10.61 -10.26
CA ASN A 28 10.50 9.86 -9.76
C ASN A 28 11.36 9.35 -10.90
N GLU A 29 10.78 8.76 -11.95
CA GLU A 29 11.51 8.33 -13.13
C GLU A 29 12.24 9.48 -13.82
N LYS A 30 11.64 10.67 -13.86
CA LYS A 30 12.33 11.87 -14.34
C LYS A 30 13.58 12.19 -13.50
N VAL A 31 13.51 12.05 -12.19
CA VAL A 31 14.65 12.33 -11.29
C VAL A 31 15.74 11.25 -11.40
N TYR A 32 15.37 9.97 -11.50
CA TYR A 32 16.32 8.86 -11.48
C TYR A 32 16.89 8.50 -12.86
N SER A 33 16.08 8.61 -13.92
CA SER A 33 16.39 8.15 -15.27
C SER A 33 16.36 9.27 -16.31
N ASN A 34 16.04 10.50 -15.92
CA ASN A 34 15.85 11.66 -16.81
C ASN A 34 14.78 11.46 -17.91
N GLU A 35 13.86 10.53 -17.71
CA GLU A 35 12.79 10.20 -18.66
C GLU A 35 11.56 11.08 -18.44
N ASP A 36 11.06 11.70 -19.52
CA ASP A 36 9.84 12.50 -19.49
C ASP A 36 8.67 11.69 -20.04
N TRP A 37 7.61 11.61 -19.25
CA TRP A 37 6.37 10.98 -19.68
C TRP A 37 5.38 12.00 -20.23
N ASP A 38 4.78 11.68 -21.37
CA ASP A 38 3.70 12.49 -21.93
C ASP A 38 2.48 12.50 -20.98
N PRO A 39 1.92 13.66 -20.64
CA PRO A 39 0.77 13.76 -19.74
C PRO A 39 -0.47 12.99 -20.20
N ASN A 40 -0.73 12.89 -21.51
CA ASN A 40 -1.88 12.13 -22.01
C ASN A 40 -1.65 10.63 -21.82
N ASN A 41 -0.41 10.15 -21.99
CA ASN A 41 -0.06 8.78 -21.68
C ASN A 41 -0.27 8.45 -20.20
N ILE A 42 0.10 9.36 -19.29
CA ILE A 42 -0.15 9.21 -17.84
C ILE A 42 -1.65 9.10 -17.54
N ILE A 43 -2.47 9.97 -18.15
CA ILE A 43 -3.93 9.94 -17.97
C ILE A 43 -4.53 8.64 -18.49
N ASN A 44 -4.17 8.24 -19.71
CA ASN A 44 -4.66 7.02 -20.34
C ASN A 44 -4.26 5.77 -19.56
N HIS A 45 -3.02 5.74 -19.06
CA HIS A 45 -2.50 4.64 -18.26
C HIS A 45 -3.24 4.54 -16.93
N ALA A 46 -3.43 5.66 -16.21
CA ALA A 46 -4.19 5.69 -14.97
C ALA A 46 -5.65 5.23 -15.16
N ALA A 47 -6.31 5.65 -16.26
CA ALA A 47 -7.66 5.21 -16.60
C ALA A 47 -7.74 3.70 -16.88
N ALA A 48 -6.74 3.18 -17.60
CA ALA A 48 -6.64 1.76 -17.93
C ALA A 48 -6.40 0.91 -16.67
N GLU A 49 -5.47 1.31 -15.81
CA GLU A 49 -5.20 0.63 -14.53
C GLU A 49 -6.43 0.64 -13.62
N ALA A 50 -7.10 1.79 -13.47
CA ALA A 50 -8.32 1.90 -12.69
C ALA A 50 -9.41 0.93 -13.18
N SER A 51 -9.60 0.85 -14.49
CA SER A 51 -10.58 -0.03 -15.12
C SER A 51 -10.20 -1.50 -15.01
N ALA A 52 -8.92 -1.83 -15.13
CA ALA A 52 -8.41 -3.19 -14.99
C ALA A 52 -8.56 -3.68 -13.55
N TRP A 53 -8.23 -2.83 -12.58
CA TRP A 53 -8.41 -3.13 -11.16
C TRP A 53 -9.88 -3.33 -10.82
N ALA A 54 -10.77 -2.45 -11.27
CA ALA A 54 -12.21 -2.59 -11.04
C ALA A 54 -12.73 -3.94 -11.56
N ARG A 55 -12.34 -4.33 -12.78
CA ARG A 55 -12.69 -5.64 -13.36
C ARG A 55 -12.09 -6.82 -12.60
N ALA A 56 -10.87 -6.69 -12.09
CA ALA A 56 -10.26 -7.74 -11.27
C ALA A 56 -10.96 -7.94 -9.91
N GLN A 57 -11.71 -6.93 -9.44
CA GLN A 57 -12.51 -7.02 -8.22
C GLN A 57 -13.93 -7.55 -8.46
N GLU A 58 -14.39 -7.61 -9.71
CA GLU A 58 -15.60 -8.35 -10.05
C GLU A 58 -15.32 -9.83 -9.79
N ARG A 59 -15.88 -10.35 -8.67
CA ARG A 59 -15.89 -11.79 -8.40
C ARG A 59 -16.47 -12.45 -9.65
N GLN A 60 -15.65 -13.21 -10.37
CA GLN A 60 -16.21 -14.20 -11.27
C GLN A 60 -17.09 -15.09 -10.40
N GLU A 61 -18.38 -15.18 -10.74
CA GLU A 61 -19.20 -16.33 -10.41
C GLU A 61 -18.59 -17.55 -11.15
N ALA A 62 -17.36 -17.91 -10.77
CA ALA A 62 -16.92 -19.27 -10.93
C ALA A 62 -17.84 -20.05 -10.01
N GLU A 63 -18.59 -21.01 -10.59
CA GLU A 63 -19.17 -22.11 -9.81
C GLU A 63 -18.12 -22.53 -8.80
N ASP A 64 -18.41 -22.35 -7.51
CA ASP A 64 -17.45 -22.60 -6.43
C ASP A 64 -16.77 -23.95 -6.70
N PRO A 65 -15.48 -24.01 -7.09
CA PRO A 65 -14.75 -25.25 -6.90
C PRO A 65 -14.69 -25.36 -5.38
N ILE A 66 -15.51 -26.28 -4.84
CA ILE A 66 -15.63 -26.69 -3.43
C ILE A 66 -14.64 -25.89 -2.62
N ALA A 67 -15.11 -24.79 -2.00
CA ALA A 67 -14.26 -23.86 -1.29
C ALA A 67 -13.14 -24.64 -0.63
N GLU A 68 -11.93 -24.57 -1.21
CA GLU A 68 -10.75 -24.99 -0.51
C GLU A 68 -10.78 -24.07 0.68
N VAL A 69 -11.27 -24.61 1.82
CA VAL A 69 -11.12 -24.00 3.12
C VAL A 69 -9.69 -23.55 3.07
N ALA A 70 -9.48 -22.23 3.04
CA ALA A 70 -8.15 -21.68 3.07
C ALA A 70 -7.58 -22.26 4.36
N VAL A 71 -6.83 -23.35 4.21
CA VAL A 71 -6.01 -23.86 5.28
C VAL A 71 -5.10 -22.68 5.45
N GLU A 72 -5.34 -21.91 6.51
CA GLU A 72 -4.34 -21.01 7.04
C GLU A 72 -3.14 -21.91 7.28
N LEU A 73 -2.29 -22.02 6.27
CA LEU A 73 -1.00 -22.66 6.43
C LEU A 73 -0.38 -21.87 7.57
N PRO A 74 -0.10 -22.50 8.72
CA PRO A 74 0.52 -21.78 9.81
C PRO A 74 1.79 -21.19 9.24
N TYR A 75 1.82 -19.86 9.15
CA TYR A 75 2.96 -19.13 8.62
C TYR A 75 4.18 -19.57 9.43
N SER A 76 5.06 -20.37 8.81
CA SER A 76 6.22 -21.00 9.46
C SER A 76 7.44 -20.06 9.49
N GLY A 77 7.22 -18.74 9.44
CA GLY A 77 8.27 -17.73 9.50
C GLY A 77 8.27 -16.97 10.82
N GLU A 78 9.38 -16.31 11.12
CA GLU A 78 9.45 -15.36 12.23
C GLU A 78 8.50 -14.18 11.97
N LYS A 79 7.70 -13.83 12.99
CA LYS A 79 6.74 -12.71 12.92
C LYS A 79 7.30 -11.52 13.72
N CYS A 80 7.69 -10.47 13.01
CA CYS A 80 8.08 -9.20 13.60
C CYS A 80 6.91 -8.21 13.52
N GLN A 81 6.55 -7.60 14.66
CA GLN A 81 5.60 -6.50 14.75
C GLN A 81 6.36 -5.20 14.91
N VAL A 82 5.97 -4.20 14.13
CA VAL A 82 6.59 -2.87 14.13
C VAL A 82 5.51 -1.84 14.40
N ASP A 83 5.84 -0.83 15.21
CA ASP A 83 4.95 0.31 15.49
C ASP A 83 5.74 1.62 15.59
N GLY A 84 5.08 2.74 15.32
CA GLY A 84 5.68 4.06 15.32
C GLY A 84 4.82 5.08 16.05
N ALA A 85 5.42 5.85 16.94
CA ALA A 85 4.76 6.90 17.71
C ALA A 85 5.40 8.26 17.44
N TRP A 86 4.59 9.29 17.27
CA TRP A 86 5.06 10.66 17.13
C TRP A 86 4.13 11.66 17.79
N LYS A 87 4.66 12.84 18.12
CA LYS A 87 3.88 13.98 18.61
C LYS A 87 3.99 15.12 17.63
N ALA A 88 2.89 15.78 17.30
CA ALA A 88 2.89 16.89 16.33
C ALA A 88 3.85 18.05 16.72
N THR A 89 4.10 18.22 18.02
CA THR A 89 4.91 19.29 18.59
C THR A 89 6.41 19.02 18.64
N GLU A 90 6.88 17.83 18.24
CA GLU A 90 8.29 17.42 18.38
C GLU A 90 8.90 17.03 17.03
N CYS A 91 10.16 17.37 16.74
CA CYS A 91 10.83 16.93 15.50
C CYS A 91 11.33 15.47 15.56
N ARG A 92 10.87 14.68 16.51
CA ARG A 92 11.28 13.29 16.72
C ARG A 92 10.08 12.34 16.57
N ALA A 93 10.37 11.14 16.09
CA ALA A 93 9.46 10.01 16.09
C ALA A 93 10.16 8.82 16.75
N GLY A 94 9.42 8.04 17.54
CA GLY A 94 9.88 6.76 18.08
C GLY A 94 9.43 5.63 17.16
N LEU A 95 10.31 4.68 16.90
CA LEU A 95 10.00 3.41 16.29
C LEU A 95 10.29 2.28 17.28
N GLY A 96 9.41 1.30 17.31
CA GLY A 96 9.55 0.08 18.08
C GLY A 96 9.31 -1.14 17.21
N TRP A 97 10.01 -2.21 17.53
CA TRP A 97 9.73 -3.53 16.95
C TRP A 97 9.86 -4.60 18.02
N TYR A 98 9.11 -5.69 17.85
CA TYR A 98 9.33 -6.91 18.61
C TYR A 98 9.04 -8.15 17.76
N THR A 99 9.74 -9.24 18.07
CA THR A 99 9.52 -10.56 17.47
C THR A 99 9.42 -11.60 18.58
N LEU A 100 8.55 -12.58 18.36
CA LEU A 100 8.42 -13.74 19.23
C LEU A 100 8.83 -14.96 18.43
N ASN A 101 9.83 -15.69 18.93
CA ASN A 101 10.19 -16.97 18.37
C ASN A 101 9.21 -18.04 18.90
N PRO A 102 8.37 -18.64 18.02
CA PRO A 102 7.35 -19.58 18.45
C PRO A 102 7.93 -20.92 18.95
N ASN A 103 9.18 -21.24 18.61
CA ASN A 103 9.79 -22.53 18.95
C ASN A 103 10.38 -22.57 20.36
N ASN A 104 10.94 -21.45 20.82
CA ASN A 104 11.60 -21.36 22.13
C ASN A 104 10.96 -20.31 23.06
N GLY A 105 10.00 -19.52 22.57
CA GLY A 105 9.34 -18.46 23.34
C GLY A 105 10.20 -17.21 23.56
N GLU A 106 11.38 -17.11 22.95
CA GLU A 106 12.25 -15.96 23.10
C GLU A 106 11.64 -14.72 22.44
N THR A 107 11.76 -13.58 23.12
CA THR A 107 11.31 -12.29 22.62
C THR A 107 12.51 -11.40 22.37
N LEU A 108 12.63 -10.86 21.15
CA LEU A 108 13.57 -9.78 20.85
C LEU A 108 12.79 -8.51 20.59
N MET A 109 13.32 -7.39 21.05
CA MET A 109 12.72 -6.08 20.86
C MET A 109 13.79 -5.01 20.67
N GLY A 110 13.43 -3.96 19.95
CA GLY A 110 14.29 -2.80 19.77
C GLY A 110 13.50 -1.53 19.60
N VAL A 111 14.08 -0.42 20.06
CA VAL A 111 13.52 0.92 19.92
C VAL A 111 14.57 1.86 19.36
N CYS A 112 14.16 2.78 18.49
CA CYS A 112 15.03 3.84 18.00
C CYS A 112 14.26 5.16 17.82
N ASN A 113 14.98 6.28 17.92
CA ASN A 113 14.43 7.60 17.66
C ASN A 113 14.90 8.08 16.29
N LEU A 114 13.97 8.57 15.48
CA LEU A 114 14.22 9.19 14.20
C LEU A 114 14.00 10.70 14.27
N TRP A 115 14.81 11.45 13.53
CA TRP A 115 14.57 12.86 13.28
C TRP A 115 13.66 13.01 12.07
N ARG A 116 12.64 13.87 12.20
CA ARG A 116 11.76 14.26 11.10
C ARG A 116 12.32 15.52 10.45
N GLY A 117 12.81 15.38 9.22
CA GLY A 117 13.26 16.49 8.37
C GLY A 117 12.12 17.13 7.59
#